data_AF-A0A1E1X158-F1
#
_entry.id   AF-A0A1E1X158-F1
#
_cell.length_a   1.000
_cell.length_b   1.000
_cell.length_c   1.000
_cell.angle_alpha   90.00
_cell.angle_beta   90.00
_cell.angle_gamma   90.00
#
_symmetry.space_group_name_H-M   'P 1'
#
loop_
_entity.id
_entity.type
_entity.pdbx_description
1 polymer ?
#
loop_
_entity_poly.entity_id
_entity_poly.type
_entity_poly.pdbx_seq_one_letter_code
_entity_poly.pdbx_strand_id
1 'polypeptide(L)'
;CLADPYIQLLHCKRTLRFLQLAKAGGAHMLVLGNKHRSDHKLRALTGEFAHTVTKATPELITNATRNYDLILCFDPVLYARHLYNINLPCVAICEVEELYKHRDIPDA
;
A
#
# COMPACT_ATOMS: atom_id res chain seq x y z
N CYS A 1 8.03 -19.52 7.15
CA CYS A 1 6.78 -19.56 7.94
C CYS A 1 5.59 -19.84 7.02
N LEU A 2 4.73 -20.78 7.36
CA LEU A 2 3.45 -20.97 6.65
C LEU A 2 2.43 -19.99 7.26
N ALA A 3 1.89 -19.09 6.44
CA ALA A 3 0.74 -18.29 6.82
C ALA A 3 -0.54 -18.97 6.33
N ASP A 4 -1.65 -18.74 7.02
CA ASP A 4 -2.94 -19.32 6.65
C ASP A 4 -3.38 -18.79 5.27
N PRO A 5 -3.46 -19.65 4.24
CA PRO A 5 -3.80 -19.22 2.88
C PRO A 5 -5.24 -18.68 2.80
N TYR A 6 -6.16 -19.13 3.66
CA TYR A 6 -7.53 -18.65 3.67
C TYR A 6 -7.60 -17.20 4.12
N ILE A 7 -6.89 -16.85 5.19
CA ILE A 7 -6.80 -15.48 5.71
C ILE A 7 -6.14 -14.58 4.67
N GLN A 8 -5.06 -15.03 4.03
CA GLN A 8 -4.41 -14.28 2.96
C GLN A 8 -5.34 -14.01 1.76
N LEU A 9 -6.07 -15.03 1.30
CA LEU A 9 -7.04 -14.87 0.22
C LEU A 9 -8.18 -13.93 0.61
N LEU A 10 -8.63 -13.98 1.85
CA LEU A 10 -9.65 -13.07 2.37
C LEU A 10 -9.16 -11.61 2.36
N HIS A 11 -7.96 -11.34 2.87
CA HIS A 11 -7.35 -10.01 2.82
C HIS A 11 -7.14 -9.56 1.39
N CYS A 12 -6.58 -10.42 0.53
CA CYS A 12 -6.39 -10.12 -0.89
C CYS A 12 -7.71 -9.75 -1.58
N LYS A 13 -8.78 -10.53 -1.38
CA LYS A 13 -10.12 -10.26 -1.94
C LYS A 13 -10.68 -8.91 -1.46
N ARG A 14 -10.54 -8.60 -0.17
CA ARG A 14 -11.00 -7.33 0.42
C ARG A 14 -10.22 -6.15 -0.14
N THR A 15 -8.90 -6.25 -0.19
CA THR A 15 -8.01 -5.22 -0.72
C THR A 15 -8.29 -4.97 -2.20
N LEU A 16 -8.42 -6.01 -3.02
CA LEU A 16 -8.73 -5.85 -4.45
C LEU A 16 -10.07 -5.15 -4.67
N ARG A 17 -11.10 -5.53 -3.91
CA ARG A 17 -12.42 -4.88 -3.99
C ARG A 17 -12.35 -3.42 -3.56
N PHE A 18 -11.62 -3.12 -2.49
CA PHE A 18 -11.39 -1.77 -2.01
C PHE A 18 -10.70 -0.91 -3.08
N LEU A 19 -9.62 -1.42 -3.71
CA LEU A 19 -8.92 -0.71 -4.78
C LEU A 19 -9.79 -0.49 -6.01
N GLN A 20 -10.62 -1.47 -6.40
CA GLN A 20 -11.57 -1.31 -7.49
C GLN A 20 -12.58 -0.20 -7.23
N LEU A 21 -13.11 -0.12 -6.00
CA LEU A 21 -14.04 0.94 -5.60
C LEU A 21 -13.37 2.30 -5.52
N ALA A 22 -12.16 2.37 -4.95
CA ALA A 22 -11.37 3.60 -4.89
C ALA A 22 -11.05 4.12 -6.31
N LYS A 23 -10.67 3.23 -7.23
CA LYS A 23 -10.46 3.57 -8.63
C LYS A 23 -11.74 4.07 -9.30
N ALA A 24 -12.87 3.38 -9.10
CA ALA A 24 -14.15 3.78 -9.68
C ALA A 24 -14.64 5.14 -9.12
N GLY A 25 -14.29 5.47 -7.88
CA GLY A 25 -14.53 6.77 -7.26
C GLY A 25 -13.56 7.87 -7.67
N GLY A 26 -12.54 7.58 -8.49
CA GLY A 26 -11.54 8.57 -8.90
C GLY A 26 -10.54 8.96 -7.81
N ALA A 27 -10.32 8.08 -6.81
CA ALA A 27 -9.40 8.35 -5.71
C ALA A 27 -7.96 8.58 -6.19
N HIS A 28 -7.31 9.62 -5.66
CA HIS A 28 -5.90 9.91 -5.90
C HIS A 28 -5.03 9.00 -5.03
N MET A 29 -4.24 8.12 -5.66
CA MET A 29 -3.48 7.10 -4.96
C MET A 29 -1.98 7.42 -4.97
N LEU A 30 -1.35 7.38 -3.80
CA LEU A 30 0.11 7.45 -3.66
C LEU A 30 0.68 6.04 -3.59
N VAL A 31 1.50 5.66 -4.57
CA VAL A 31 2.18 4.36 -4.60
C VAL A 31 3.62 4.54 -4.12
N LEU A 32 3.98 3.85 -3.04
CA LEU A 32 5.30 3.90 -2.41
C LEU A 32 6.08 2.61 -2.68
N GLY A 33 7.33 2.75 -3.11
CA GLY A 33 8.26 1.62 -3.25
C GLY A 33 8.19 0.94 -4.61
N ASN A 34 9.15 0.05 -4.85
CA ASN A 34 9.31 -0.67 -6.11
C ASN A 34 9.39 -2.20 -5.94
N LYS A 35 9.42 -2.68 -4.70
CA LYS A 35 9.50 -4.11 -4.39
C LYS A 35 8.18 -4.75 -4.85
N HIS A 36 8.22 -5.81 -5.65
CA HIS A 36 7.03 -6.46 -6.25
C HIS A 36 6.29 -5.69 -7.35
N ARG A 37 6.85 -4.61 -7.91
CA ARG A 37 6.22 -3.89 -9.02
C ARG A 37 6.29 -4.71 -10.33
N SER A 38 5.26 -5.50 -10.57
CA SER A 38 4.96 -6.03 -11.90
C SER A 38 4.11 -4.99 -12.63
N ASP A 39 4.75 -4.06 -13.33
CA ASP A 39 4.18 -2.77 -13.80
C ASP A 39 2.83 -2.90 -14.54
N HIS A 40 2.60 -4.02 -15.22
CA HIS A 40 1.42 -4.25 -16.06
C HIS A 40 0.15 -4.54 -15.27
N LYS A 41 0.24 -5.20 -14.10
CA LYS A 41 -0.95 -5.53 -13.29
C LYS A 41 -1.34 -4.40 -12.34
N LEU A 42 -0.37 -3.57 -11.93
CA LEU A 42 -0.62 -2.48 -11.00
C LEU A 42 -1.48 -1.37 -11.63
N ARG A 43 -1.13 -0.95 -12.85
CA ARG A 43 -1.91 0.07 -13.58
C ARG A 43 -3.38 -0.32 -13.78
N ALA A 44 -3.66 -1.61 -13.96
CA ALA A 44 -5.04 -2.10 -14.04
C ALA A 44 -5.81 -1.86 -12.74
N LEU A 45 -5.14 -1.97 -11.59
CA LEU A 45 -5.73 -1.78 -10.26
C LEU A 45 -5.80 -0.31 -9.82
N THR A 46 -4.81 0.50 -10.18
CA THR A 46 -4.68 1.88 -9.68
C THR A 46 -5.18 2.93 -10.68
N GLY A 47 -5.34 2.59 -11.96
CA GLY A 47 -5.75 3.54 -12.99
C GLY A 47 -4.70 4.64 -13.26
N GLU A 48 -5.17 5.75 -13.83
CA GLU A 48 -4.32 6.90 -14.20
C GLU A 48 -4.05 7.86 -13.03
N PHE A 49 -4.83 7.78 -11.95
CA PHE A 49 -4.73 8.66 -10.77
C PHE A 49 -3.66 8.22 -9.75
N ALA A 50 -2.75 7.36 -10.17
CA ALA A 50 -1.72 6.77 -9.32
C ALA A 50 -0.39 7.50 -9.47
N HIS A 51 0.04 8.19 -8.43
CA HIS A 51 1.36 8.79 -8.39
C HIS A 51 2.36 7.79 -7.81
N THR A 52 3.29 7.31 -8.62
CA THR A 52 4.29 6.32 -8.21
C THR A 52 5.59 6.97 -7.81
N VAL A 53 6.03 6.71 -6.58
CA VAL A 53 7.27 7.26 -6.02
C VAL A 53 8.19 6.12 -5.59
N THR A 54 9.36 6.04 -6.23
CA THR A 54 10.37 5.02 -5.97
C THR A 54 11.18 5.28 -4.69
N LYS A 55 11.44 6.55 -4.39
CA LYS A 55 12.07 7.00 -3.13
C LYS A 55 11.22 8.12 -2.53
N ALA A 56 10.37 7.76 -1.59
CA ALA A 56 9.55 8.75 -0.91
C ALA A 56 10.33 9.41 0.21
N THR A 57 10.32 10.74 0.25
CA THR A 57 10.81 11.49 1.39
C THR A 57 9.76 11.45 2.52
N PRO A 58 10.17 11.53 3.80
CA PRO A 58 9.22 11.60 4.91
C PRO A 58 8.25 12.80 4.80
N GLU A 59 8.70 13.89 4.20
CA GLU A 59 7.90 15.10 3.94
C GLU A 59 6.76 14.85 2.96
N LEU A 60 7.00 14.04 1.91
CA LEU A 60 5.96 13.64 0.97
C LEU A 60 4.87 12.84 1.68
N ILE A 61 5.27 11.89 2.53
CA ILE A 61 4.37 11.01 3.27
C ILE A 61 3.52 11.83 4.27
N THR A 62 4.15 12.76 4.99
CA THR A 62 3.47 13.66 5.94
C THR A 62 2.45 14.57 5.24
N ASN A 63 2.79 15.07 4.05
CA ASN A 63 1.91 15.92 3.25
C ASN A 63 0.94 15.13 2.34
N ALA A 64 0.98 13.79 2.38
CA ALA A 64 0.17 12.96 1.50
C ALA A 64 -1.33 13.18 1.74
N THR A 65 -1.72 13.44 3.00
CA THR A 65 -3.10 13.71 3.43
C THR A 65 -3.78 14.87 2.71
N ARG A 66 -3.01 15.78 2.09
CA ARG A 66 -3.54 16.94 1.37
C ARG A 66 -3.81 16.66 -0.11
N ASN A 67 -3.15 15.66 -0.68
CA ASN A 67 -3.08 15.46 -2.13
C ASN A 67 -3.56 14.07 -2.57
N TYR A 68 -3.70 13.13 -1.63
CA TYR A 68 -4.03 11.74 -1.90
C TYR A 68 -5.10 11.25 -0.92
N ASP A 69 -5.92 10.33 -1.41
CA ASP A 69 -6.98 9.69 -0.64
C ASP A 69 -6.55 8.33 -0.06
N LEU A 70 -5.46 7.75 -0.61
CA LEU A 70 -5.00 6.40 -0.28
C LEU A 70 -3.49 6.27 -0.51
N ILE A 71 -2.83 5.50 0.38
CA ILE A 71 -1.44 5.08 0.20
C ILE A 71 -1.38 3.57 -0.09
N LEU A 72 -0.66 3.21 -1.16
CA LEU A 72 -0.30 1.84 -1.52
C LEU A 72 1.20 1.64 -1.30
N CYS A 73 1.56 0.89 -0.27
CA CYS A 73 2.96 0.65 0.09
C CYS A 73 3.41 -0.74 -0.36
N PHE A 74 4.38 -0.78 -1.26
CA PHE A 74 5.02 -2.00 -1.76
C PHE A 74 6.30 -2.36 -1.01
N ASP A 75 6.82 -1.44 -0.19
CA ASP A 75 8.03 -1.65 0.61
C ASP A 75 7.77 -1.24 2.07
N PRO A 76 6.86 -1.94 2.78
CA PRO A 76 6.43 -1.53 4.10
C PRO A 76 7.54 -1.58 5.14
N VAL A 77 8.57 -2.44 4.97
CA VAL A 77 9.70 -2.50 5.89
C VAL A 77 10.45 -1.16 5.95
N LEU A 78 10.55 -0.45 4.82
CA LEU A 78 11.25 0.84 4.76
C LEU A 78 10.36 2.00 5.23
N TYR A 79 9.06 1.92 4.98
CA TYR A 79 8.13 3.05 5.19
C TYR A 79 7.21 2.91 6.42
N ALA A 80 7.13 1.77 7.10
CA ALA A 80 6.19 1.54 8.22
C ALA A 80 6.26 2.64 9.29
N ARG A 81 7.48 3.04 9.68
CA ARG A 81 7.68 4.11 10.67
C ARG A 81 7.15 5.47 10.22
N HIS A 82 7.16 5.73 8.92
CA HIS A 82 6.66 6.98 8.35
C HIS A 82 5.16 6.94 8.10
N LEU A 83 4.59 5.74 7.92
CA LEU A 83 3.15 5.50 7.72
C LEU A 83 2.36 5.56 9.03
N TYR A 84 3.04 5.27 10.14
CA TYR A 84 2.47 5.37 11.48
C TYR A 84 1.80 6.72 11.73
N ASN A 85 0.54 6.68 12.16
CA ASN A 85 -0.27 7.85 12.52
C ASN A 85 -0.59 8.82 11.36
N ILE A 86 -0.57 8.35 10.11
CA ILE A 86 -1.13 9.11 8.99
C ILE A 86 -2.65 8.95 8.96
N ASN A 87 -3.36 10.06 8.77
CA ASN A 87 -4.81 10.06 8.61
C ASN A 87 -5.26 9.71 7.17
N LEU A 88 -4.73 8.63 6.62
CA LEU A 88 -5.12 8.08 5.32
C LEU A 88 -5.21 6.56 5.42
N PRO A 89 -6.12 5.92 4.66
CA PRO A 89 -6.07 4.49 4.50
C PRO A 89 -4.72 4.10 3.89
N CYS A 90 -4.08 3.09 4.48
CA CYS A 90 -2.83 2.54 4.02
C CYS A 90 -3.00 1.06 3.68
N VAL A 91 -2.56 0.67 2.49
CA VAL A 91 -2.54 -0.73 2.05
C VAL A 91 -1.09 -1.12 1.84
N ALA A 92 -0.57 -1.97 2.73
CA ALA A 92 0.76 -2.54 2.61
C ALA A 92 0.71 -3.90 1.90
N ILE A 93 1.66 -4.12 0.99
CA ILE A 93 1.92 -5.40 0.34
C ILE A 93 3.31 -5.83 0.80
N CYS A 94 3.37 -6.96 1.51
CA CYS A 94 4.59 -7.54 2.03
C CYS A 94 4.63 -9.03 1.77
N GLU A 95 5.84 -9.58 1.80
CA GLU A 95 6.03 -11.01 1.92
C GLU A 95 5.68 -11.48 3.34
N VAL A 96 5.27 -12.74 3.46
CA VAL A 96 4.93 -13.35 4.74
C VAL A 96 6.09 -13.23 5.74
N GLU A 97 7.31 -13.42 5.28
CA GLU A 97 8.51 -13.35 6.12
C GLU A 97 8.74 -11.96 6.71
N GLU A 98 8.43 -10.91 5.95
CA GLU A 98 8.56 -9.53 6.40
C GLU A 98 7.55 -9.23 7.49
N LEU A 99 6.30 -9.66 7.32
CA LEU A 99 5.26 -9.51 8.33
C LEU A 99 5.64 -10.18 9.67
N TYR A 100 6.32 -11.33 9.62
CA TYR A 100 6.79 -12.02 10.83
C TYR A 100 7.99 -11.32 11.49
N LYS A 101 8.92 -10.79 10.69
CA LYS A 101 10.14 -10.12 11.17
C LYS A 101 9.88 -8.68 11.64
N HIS A 102 8.91 -8.01 11.02
CA HIS A 102 8.56 -6.60 11.20
C HIS A 102 7.11 -6.50 11.64
N ARG A 103 6.88 -6.72 12.95
CA ARG A 103 5.54 -6.66 13.57
C ARG A 103 4.97 -5.25 13.67
N ASP A 104 5.74 -4.24 13.29
CA ASP A 104 5.34 -2.85 13.19
C ASP A 104 4.56 -2.54 11.90
N ILE A 105 4.56 -3.45 10.90
CA ILE A 105 3.82 -3.27 9.64
C ILE A 105 2.28 -3.24 9.81
N PRO A 106 1.64 -4.10 10.63
CA PRO A 106 0.20 -4.06 10.86
C PRO A 106 -0.28 -2.85 11.67
N ASP A 107 0.61 -2.29 12.48
CA ASP A 107 0.34 -1.14 13.35
C ASP A 107 0.64 0.21 12.65
N ALA A 108 1.14 0.16 11.42
CA ALA A 108 1.51 1.31 10.59
C ALA A 108 0.32 1.96 9.88
#